data_AF-A0A086PSW4-F1
#
_entry.id   AF-A0A086PSW4-F1
#
_cell.length_a   1.000
_cell.length_b   1.000
_cell.length_c   1.000
_cell.angle_alpha   90.00
_cell.angle_beta   90.00
_cell.angle_gamma   90.00
#
_symmetry.space_group_name_H-M   'P 1'
#
loop_
_entity.id
_entity.type
_entity.pdbx_description
1 polymer ?
#
loop_
_entity_poly.entity_id
_entity_poly.type
_entity_poly.pdbx_seq_one_letter_code
_entity_poly.pdbx_strand_id
1 'polypeptide(L)'
;MSSQKKTADLKEFADGDIPDDILKGCLSTDLQLLNGDWTILSDRSGPMTDITEMLGLDKLDRMSWELSLQVSAPRLNLTFTEEGNVAILRVDCMCQLGIEYIRDIHFDGKHKTGVHLRDLFPNPPLSHMSSGFDDGELCAVRDGSKLFVRYEMEKGTLYMTRVVLYKDPENRVDGPITLAKYCVVNKKTGVKHEVYRYHRRVSQQSSDAGF
;
A
#
# COMPACT_ATOMS: atom_id res chain seq x y z
N MET A 1 -29.41 17.51 15.91
CA MET A 1 -28.02 17.27 16.35
C MET A 1 -27.61 15.86 15.97
N SER A 2 -26.69 15.71 15.01
CA SER A 2 -25.80 14.55 14.79
C SER A 2 -25.39 14.47 13.31
N SER A 3 -24.55 15.40 12.86
CA SER A 3 -23.79 15.23 11.60
C SER A 3 -22.27 15.40 11.81
N GLN A 4 -21.83 15.35 13.07
CA GLN A 4 -20.42 15.32 13.45
C GLN A 4 -20.07 13.91 13.92
N LYS A 5 -19.91 12.98 12.97
CA LYS A 5 -19.23 11.71 13.22
C LYS A 5 -18.21 11.49 12.12
N LYS A 6 -16.95 11.76 12.49
CA LYS A 6 -15.70 11.29 11.87
C LYS A 6 -15.44 11.72 10.42
N THR A 7 -15.18 13.00 10.21
CA THR A 7 -14.05 13.33 9.34
C THR A 7 -12.81 13.14 10.23
N ALA A 8 -12.01 12.11 9.99
CA ALA A 8 -10.63 12.17 10.49
C ALA A 8 -10.02 13.47 9.96
N ASP A 9 -9.22 14.18 10.75
CA ASP A 9 -8.56 15.38 10.25
C ASP A 9 -7.61 14.96 9.12
N LEU A 10 -8.05 15.10 7.87
CA LEU A 10 -7.30 14.68 6.68
C LEU A 10 -5.92 15.35 6.59
N LYS A 11 -5.70 16.42 7.37
CA LYS A 11 -4.38 17.03 7.56
C LYS A 11 -3.34 16.02 8.05
N GLU A 12 -3.73 15.07 8.89
CA GLU A 12 -2.82 14.03 9.37
C GLU A 12 -2.39 13.04 8.28
N PHE A 13 -3.06 13.03 7.12
CA PHE A 13 -2.74 12.15 5.99
C PHE A 13 -2.07 12.89 4.83
N ALA A 14 -1.79 14.20 4.97
CA ALA A 14 -1.29 15.05 3.90
C ALA A 14 -0.01 14.49 3.23
N ASP A 15 0.90 13.91 4.02
CA ASP A 15 2.12 13.32 3.48
C ASP A 15 1.88 12.07 2.62
N GLY A 16 0.82 11.33 2.92
CA GLY A 16 0.37 10.16 2.20
C GLY A 16 -0.36 10.49 0.89
N ASP A 17 -0.77 11.73 0.65
CA ASP A 17 -1.57 12.03 -0.52
C ASP A 17 -0.82 11.80 -1.85
N ILE A 18 -1.57 11.41 -2.87
CA ILE A 18 -1.06 11.21 -4.24
C ILE A 18 -1.35 12.49 -5.03
N PRO A 19 -0.32 13.22 -5.47
CA PRO A 19 -0.47 14.45 -6.25
C PRO A 19 -1.22 14.24 -7.59
N ASP A 20 -1.95 15.26 -8.03
CA ASP A 20 -2.76 15.21 -9.25
C ASP A 20 -1.94 15.03 -10.54
N ASP A 21 -0.69 15.49 -10.57
CA ASP A 21 0.24 15.29 -11.69
C ASP A 21 0.68 13.83 -11.84
N ILE A 22 0.66 13.06 -10.75
CA ILE A 22 0.84 11.60 -10.78
C ILE A 22 -0.43 10.91 -11.25
N LEU A 23 -1.61 11.37 -10.79
CA LEU A 23 -2.90 10.78 -11.15
C LEU A 23 -3.32 11.09 -12.60
N LYS A 24 -2.88 12.22 -13.16
CA LYS A 24 -3.19 12.73 -14.52
C LYS A 24 -4.67 12.61 -14.89
N GLY A 25 -5.57 12.91 -13.95
CA GLY A 25 -7.03 12.83 -14.17
C GLY A 25 -7.55 11.40 -14.43
N CYS A 26 -6.77 10.38 -14.12
CA CYS A 26 -7.13 8.98 -14.33
C CYS A 26 -7.73 8.31 -13.08
N LEU A 27 -7.87 9.05 -11.97
CA LEU A 27 -8.45 8.53 -10.72
C LEU A 27 -9.89 8.05 -10.95
N SER A 28 -10.15 6.78 -10.66
CA SER A 28 -11.50 6.23 -10.70
C SER A 28 -12.25 6.57 -9.41
N THR A 29 -13.56 6.74 -9.50
CA THR A 29 -14.47 6.76 -8.34
C THR A 29 -14.98 5.39 -7.95
N ASP A 30 -14.85 4.40 -8.84
CA ASP A 30 -15.26 3.03 -8.59
C ASP A 30 -14.11 2.23 -7.95
N LEU A 31 -14.17 2.10 -6.62
CA LEU A 31 -13.23 1.28 -5.84
C LEU A 31 -13.43 -0.23 -6.07
N GLN A 32 -14.56 -0.68 -6.62
CA GLN A 32 -14.76 -2.11 -6.96
C GLN A 32 -13.77 -2.56 -8.04
N LEU A 33 -13.23 -1.62 -8.83
CA LEU A 33 -12.14 -1.90 -9.77
C LEU A 33 -10.85 -2.35 -9.08
N LEU A 34 -10.69 -2.21 -7.76
CA LEU A 34 -9.59 -2.82 -7.02
C LEU A 34 -9.69 -4.36 -6.99
N ASN A 35 -10.89 -4.93 -7.15
CA ASN A 35 -11.08 -6.38 -7.02
C ASN A 35 -10.37 -7.16 -8.12
N GLY A 36 -9.54 -8.12 -7.71
CA GLY A 36 -8.85 -9.06 -8.60
C GLY A 36 -7.35 -9.18 -8.33
N ASP A 37 -6.67 -9.84 -9.26
CA ASP A 37 -5.24 -10.11 -9.21
C ASP A 37 -4.43 -9.00 -9.89
N TRP A 38 -3.35 -8.58 -9.25
CA TRP A 38 -2.50 -7.49 -9.68
C TRP A 38 -1.04 -7.88 -9.70
N THR A 39 -0.28 -7.39 -10.67
CA THR A 39 1.16 -7.59 -10.75
C THR A 39 1.90 -6.27 -10.96
N ILE A 40 3.06 -6.13 -10.32
CA ILE A 40 3.87 -4.91 -10.35
C ILE A 40 4.30 -4.60 -11.80
N LEU A 41 4.17 -3.33 -12.18
CA LEU A 41 4.80 -2.75 -13.36
C LEU A 41 6.22 -2.31 -12.99
N SER A 42 7.19 -3.19 -13.21
CA SER A 42 8.59 -2.99 -12.79
C SER A 42 9.29 -1.85 -13.51
N ASP A 43 8.85 -1.47 -14.71
CA ASP A 43 9.39 -0.37 -15.50
C ASP A 43 9.08 1.02 -14.91
N ARG A 44 8.15 1.11 -13.95
CA ARG A 44 7.72 2.38 -13.33
C ARG A 44 7.68 2.35 -11.81
N SER A 45 7.89 1.19 -11.24
CA SER A 45 7.87 0.99 -9.79
C SER A 45 9.30 1.09 -9.26
N GLY A 46 9.63 2.23 -8.66
CA GLY A 46 10.95 2.46 -8.05
C GLY A 46 11.22 1.51 -6.87
N PRO A 47 12.50 1.25 -6.53
CA PRO A 47 12.84 0.41 -5.39
C PRO A 47 12.40 1.06 -4.07
N MET A 48 12.13 0.26 -3.04
CA MET A 48 11.82 0.79 -1.70
C MET A 48 13.07 1.01 -0.84
N THR A 49 14.25 1.11 -1.45
CA THR A 49 15.54 1.18 -0.74
C THR A 49 15.57 2.28 0.31
N ASP A 50 15.17 3.50 -0.03
CA ASP A 50 15.19 4.62 0.93
C ASP A 50 14.23 4.40 2.12
N ILE A 51 13.06 3.80 1.85
CA ILE A 51 12.07 3.48 2.89
C ILE A 51 12.63 2.40 3.82
N THR A 52 13.17 1.34 3.24
CA THR A 52 13.74 0.21 4.00
C THR A 52 15.01 0.61 4.77
N GLU A 53 15.80 1.55 4.24
CA GLU A 53 16.93 2.17 4.94
C GLU A 53 16.48 3.03 6.12
N MET A 54 15.42 3.83 5.95
CA MET A 54 14.88 4.61 7.07
C MET A 54 14.33 3.72 8.19
N LEU A 55 13.81 2.54 7.85
CA LEU A 55 13.38 1.52 8.81
C LEU A 55 14.54 0.82 9.54
N GLY A 56 15.78 1.24 9.27
CA GLY A 56 16.97 0.81 10.00
C GLY A 56 17.48 -0.57 9.60
N LEU A 57 17.10 -1.05 8.41
CA LEU A 57 17.56 -2.33 7.88
C LEU A 57 18.96 -2.22 7.29
N ASP A 58 19.77 -3.24 7.51
CA ASP A 58 21.08 -3.36 6.87
C ASP A 58 20.95 -3.70 5.37
N LYS A 59 22.05 -3.58 4.62
CA LYS A 59 22.02 -3.76 3.17
C LYS A 59 21.50 -5.14 2.75
N LEU A 60 21.83 -6.22 3.47
CA LEU A 60 21.44 -7.58 3.09
C LEU A 60 19.95 -7.82 3.37
N ASP A 61 19.46 -7.33 4.51
CA ASP A 61 18.04 -7.42 4.86
C ASP A 61 17.19 -6.57 3.94
N ARG A 62 17.66 -5.38 3.54
CA ARG A 62 17.01 -4.54 2.53
C ARG A 62 16.89 -5.24 1.19
N MET A 63 17.98 -5.85 0.72
CA MET A 63 17.98 -6.60 -0.54
C MET A 63 17.03 -7.80 -0.47
N SER A 64 17.01 -8.51 0.65
CA SER A 64 16.15 -9.66 0.87
C SER A 64 14.67 -9.25 0.94
N TRP A 65 14.36 -8.15 1.60
CA TRP A 65 12.99 -7.63 1.68
C TRP A 65 12.52 -7.05 0.35
N GLU A 66 13.36 -6.28 -0.37
CA GLU A 66 13.05 -5.81 -1.72
C GLU A 66 12.85 -6.98 -2.68
N LEU A 67 13.69 -8.01 -2.61
CA LEU A 67 13.51 -9.26 -3.36
C LEU A 67 12.20 -9.95 -2.98
N SER A 68 11.83 -9.96 -1.70
CA SER A 68 10.54 -10.52 -1.28
C SER A 68 9.35 -9.72 -1.79
N LEU A 69 9.49 -8.39 -1.93
CA LEU A 69 8.45 -7.51 -2.47
C LEU A 69 8.37 -7.59 -4.00
N GLN A 70 9.50 -7.79 -4.70
CA GLN A 70 9.59 -7.83 -6.16
C GLN A 70 9.41 -9.23 -6.74
N VAL A 71 10.14 -10.22 -6.22
CA VAL A 71 10.20 -11.62 -6.71
C VAL A 71 9.22 -12.51 -5.94
N SER A 72 9.00 -12.24 -4.65
CA SER A 72 8.07 -13.01 -3.82
C SER A 72 6.72 -12.33 -3.57
N ALA A 73 6.40 -11.17 -4.12
CA ALA A 73 5.03 -10.65 -4.12
C ALA A 73 4.64 -10.12 -5.51
N PRO A 74 4.92 -10.86 -6.61
CA PRO A 74 4.58 -10.40 -7.95
C PRO A 74 3.07 -10.39 -8.17
N ARG A 75 2.29 -11.03 -7.29
CA ARG A 75 0.83 -11.13 -7.38
C ARG A 75 0.18 -10.73 -6.07
N LEU A 76 -0.68 -9.73 -6.17
CA LEU A 76 -1.47 -9.16 -5.10
C LEU A 76 -2.93 -9.41 -5.47
N ASN A 77 -3.62 -10.26 -4.72
CA ASN A 77 -5.07 -10.36 -4.83
C ASN A 77 -5.70 -9.34 -3.88
N LEU A 78 -6.52 -8.47 -4.44
CA LEU A 78 -7.24 -7.44 -3.69
C LEU A 78 -8.72 -7.76 -3.70
N THR A 79 -9.34 -7.66 -2.52
CA THR A 79 -10.79 -7.73 -2.36
C THR A 79 -11.24 -6.55 -1.52
N PHE A 80 -11.94 -5.62 -2.15
CA PHE A 80 -12.58 -4.46 -1.56
C PHE A 80 -14.06 -4.77 -1.30
N THR A 81 -14.47 -4.61 -0.05
CA THR A 81 -15.86 -4.75 0.39
C THR A 81 -16.28 -3.56 1.24
N GLU A 82 -17.58 -3.36 1.38
CA GLU A 82 -18.15 -2.37 2.29
C GLU A 82 -19.17 -3.06 3.20
N GLU A 83 -18.90 -3.05 4.51
CA GLU A 83 -19.76 -3.65 5.53
C GLU A 83 -20.23 -2.58 6.50
N GLY A 84 -21.52 -2.28 6.52
CA GLY A 84 -22.08 -1.29 7.46
C GLY A 84 -21.40 0.09 7.40
N ASN A 85 -21.10 0.56 6.19
CA ASN A 85 -20.33 1.79 5.89
C ASN A 85 -18.84 1.76 6.28
N VAL A 86 -18.29 0.60 6.66
CA VAL A 86 -16.85 0.42 6.82
C VAL A 86 -16.30 -0.16 5.53
N ALA A 87 -15.41 0.59 4.89
CA ALA A 87 -14.62 0.07 3.78
C ALA A 87 -13.56 -0.90 4.32
N ILE A 88 -13.44 -2.06 3.68
CA ILE A 88 -12.48 -3.10 4.04
C ILE A 88 -11.71 -3.44 2.76
N LEU A 89 -10.38 -3.42 2.85
CA LEU A 89 -9.52 -3.98 1.81
C LEU A 89 -8.81 -5.20 2.36
N ARG A 90 -9.19 -6.36 1.87
CA ARG A 90 -8.41 -7.58 2.01
C ARG A 90 -7.27 -7.55 1.00
N VAL A 91 -6.07 -7.81 1.50
CA VAL A 91 -4.85 -7.92 0.72
C VAL A 91 -4.27 -9.30 0.93
N ASP A 92 -4.28 -10.09 -0.13
CA ASP A 92 -3.63 -11.39 -0.19
C ASP A 92 -2.37 -11.29 -1.06
N CYS A 93 -1.23 -11.59 -0.46
CA CYS A 93 0.05 -11.69 -1.13
C CYS A 93 0.44 -13.16 -1.23
N MET A 94 0.39 -13.68 -2.46
CA MET A 94 0.83 -15.03 -2.78
C MET A 94 2.29 -14.98 -3.20
N CYS A 95 3.17 -15.52 -2.36
CA CYS A 95 4.59 -15.54 -2.66
C CYS A 95 4.99 -16.71 -3.56
N GLN A 96 5.98 -16.52 -4.44
CA GLN A 96 6.49 -17.61 -5.30
C GLN A 96 7.04 -18.80 -4.51
N LEU A 97 7.32 -18.62 -3.22
CA LEU A 97 7.76 -19.65 -2.29
C LEU A 97 6.60 -20.33 -1.53
N GLY A 98 5.34 -20.05 -1.88
CA GLY A 98 4.16 -20.69 -1.31
C GLY A 98 3.73 -20.19 0.08
N ILE A 99 4.24 -19.04 0.51
CA ILE A 99 3.81 -18.36 1.74
C ILE A 99 2.67 -17.40 1.38
N GLU A 100 1.51 -17.66 1.95
CA GLU A 100 0.33 -16.80 1.86
C GLU A 100 0.36 -15.76 2.96
N TYR A 101 0.11 -14.51 2.61
CA TYR A 101 -0.01 -13.42 3.56
C TYR A 101 -1.31 -12.66 3.33
N ILE A 102 -2.29 -12.92 4.20
CA ILE A 102 -3.65 -12.38 4.10
C ILE A 102 -3.87 -11.38 5.24
N ARG A 103 -4.37 -10.19 4.90
CA ARG A 103 -4.69 -9.14 5.87
C ARG A 103 -5.94 -8.36 5.48
N ASP A 104 -6.73 -8.00 6.49
CA ASP A 104 -7.91 -7.15 6.33
C ASP A 104 -7.64 -5.77 6.94
N ILE A 105 -7.65 -4.73 6.09
CA ILE A 105 -7.49 -3.35 6.52
C ILE A 105 -8.87 -2.70 6.56
N HIS A 106 -9.29 -2.31 7.76
CA HIS A 106 -10.56 -1.62 8.00
C HIS A 106 -10.33 -0.11 7.99
N PHE A 107 -10.97 0.61 7.07
CA PHE A 107 -10.86 2.06 6.91
C PHE A 107 -11.97 2.76 7.71
N ASP A 108 -12.03 2.50 9.02
CA ASP A 108 -13.06 2.99 9.94
C ASP A 108 -12.64 4.23 10.77
N GLY A 109 -11.45 4.76 10.47
CA GLY A 109 -10.84 5.89 11.17
C GLY A 109 -10.71 5.66 12.67
N LYS A 110 -10.47 4.41 13.10
CA LYS A 110 -10.09 4.11 14.48
C LYS A 110 -8.58 3.96 14.57
N HIS A 111 -8.03 4.47 15.65
CA HIS A 111 -6.65 4.27 16.03
C HIS A 111 -6.51 2.88 16.68
N LYS A 112 -5.53 2.11 16.22
CA LYS A 112 -5.21 0.77 16.71
C LYS A 112 -3.76 0.77 17.20
N THR A 113 -3.54 0.49 18.48
CA THR A 113 -2.21 0.43 19.10
C THR A 113 -1.65 -0.99 19.11
N GLY A 114 -0.33 -1.14 19.16
CA GLY A 114 0.33 -2.46 19.20
C GLY A 114 0.20 -3.23 17.88
N VAL A 115 -0.03 -2.51 16.79
CA VAL A 115 0.00 -3.09 15.43
C VAL A 115 1.46 -3.28 15.05
N HIS A 116 1.81 -4.44 14.51
CA HIS A 116 3.17 -4.70 14.05
C HIS A 116 3.33 -4.36 12.58
N LEU A 117 4.55 -3.98 12.17
CA LEU A 117 4.81 -3.67 10.75
C LEU A 117 4.59 -4.89 9.84
N ARG A 118 4.77 -6.11 10.37
CA ARG A 118 4.41 -7.37 9.67
C ARG A 118 2.95 -7.45 9.31
N ASP A 119 2.06 -6.73 9.98
CA ASP A 119 0.64 -6.70 9.70
C ASP A 119 0.34 -5.85 8.45
N LEU A 120 1.30 -5.02 8.01
CA LEU A 120 1.16 -4.08 6.89
C LEU A 120 1.91 -4.53 5.64
N PHE A 121 3.08 -5.15 5.81
CA PHE A 121 3.92 -5.66 4.72
C PHE A 121 4.11 -7.17 4.79
N PRO A 122 4.24 -7.84 3.64
CA PRO A 122 4.65 -9.23 3.63
C PRO A 122 6.11 -9.34 4.09
N ASN A 123 6.36 -10.29 5.01
CA ASN A 123 7.69 -10.75 5.44
C ASN A 123 8.72 -9.65 5.76
N PRO A 124 8.41 -8.58 6.53
CA PRO A 124 9.43 -7.64 6.95
C PRO A 124 10.44 -8.36 7.87
N PRO A 125 11.75 -8.11 7.72
CA PRO A 125 12.79 -8.72 8.55
C PRO A 125 12.84 -8.07 9.94
N LEU A 126 11.77 -8.25 10.73
CA LEU A 126 11.56 -7.55 12.00
C LEU A 126 12.69 -7.76 13.03
N SER A 127 13.32 -8.95 13.04
CA SER A 127 14.46 -9.23 13.94
C SER A 127 15.70 -8.40 13.66
N HIS A 128 15.76 -7.75 12.49
CA HIS A 128 16.87 -6.93 12.03
C HIS A 128 16.51 -5.44 11.97
N MET A 129 15.26 -5.10 12.25
CA MET A 129 14.82 -3.71 12.33
C MET A 129 15.38 -3.06 13.59
N SER A 130 15.75 -1.80 13.47
CA SER A 130 16.10 -1.00 14.64
C SER A 130 14.89 -0.88 15.56
N SER A 131 15.11 -0.93 16.88
CA SER A 131 14.04 -0.74 17.87
C SER A 131 13.25 0.55 17.61
N GLY A 132 11.93 0.49 17.77
CA GLY A 132 11.01 1.62 17.59
C GLY A 132 10.45 1.76 16.17
N PHE A 133 10.57 0.71 15.34
CA PHE A 133 9.98 0.60 14.01
C PHE A 133 9.13 -0.67 13.81
N ASP A 134 9.14 -1.60 14.77
CA ASP A 134 8.53 -2.93 14.69
C ASP A 134 7.07 -2.97 15.18
N ASP A 135 6.68 -2.06 16.06
CA ASP A 135 5.31 -1.82 16.49
C ASP A 135 4.94 -0.32 16.47
N GLY A 136 3.64 -0.04 16.44
CA GLY A 136 3.15 1.33 16.32
C GLY A 136 1.65 1.48 16.45
N GLU A 137 1.19 2.67 16.09
CA GLU A 137 -0.23 3.03 16.07
C GLU A 137 -0.72 3.21 14.63
N LEU A 138 -1.76 2.46 14.26
CA LEU A 138 -2.35 2.46 12.94
C LEU A 138 -3.66 3.25 12.92
N CYS A 139 -3.82 4.16 11.98
CA CYS A 139 -5.09 4.77 11.61
C CYS A 139 -5.33 4.64 10.11
N ALA A 140 -6.47 4.10 9.71
CA ALA A 140 -6.83 3.92 8.30
C ALA A 140 -8.18 4.59 8.00
N VAL A 141 -8.22 5.38 6.92
CA VAL A 141 -9.39 6.16 6.52
C VAL A 141 -9.64 6.05 5.03
N ARG A 142 -10.91 6.03 4.66
CA ARG A 142 -11.31 6.22 3.26
C ARG A 142 -11.72 7.66 3.08
N ASP A 143 -11.16 8.32 2.08
CA ASP A 143 -11.58 9.64 1.64
C ASP A 143 -11.90 9.60 0.14
N GLY A 144 -13.20 9.64 -0.17
CA GLY A 144 -13.70 9.42 -1.53
C GLY A 144 -13.17 8.11 -2.14
N SER A 145 -12.30 8.25 -3.14
CA SER A 145 -11.67 7.14 -3.89
C SER A 145 -10.25 6.80 -3.42
N LYS A 146 -9.77 7.43 -2.34
CA LYS A 146 -8.44 7.20 -1.79
C LYS A 146 -8.54 6.40 -0.49
N LEU A 147 -7.76 5.32 -0.41
CA LEU A 147 -7.63 4.47 0.77
C LEU A 147 -6.33 4.81 1.48
N PHE A 148 -6.42 5.51 2.61
CA PHE A 148 -5.28 6.01 3.36
C PHE A 148 -5.00 5.16 4.59
N VAL A 149 -3.72 4.97 4.85
CA VAL A 149 -3.18 4.36 6.07
C VAL A 149 -2.06 5.24 6.59
N ARG A 150 -2.11 5.54 7.89
CA ARG A 150 -1.04 6.16 8.65
C ARG A 150 -0.62 5.17 9.73
N TYR A 151 0.67 4.89 9.78
CA TYR A 151 1.29 4.03 10.77
C TYR A 151 2.38 4.82 11.49
N GLU A 152 2.07 5.18 12.73
CA GLU A 152 2.91 5.97 13.60
C GLU A 152 3.88 5.07 14.36
N MET A 153 5.17 5.25 14.15
CA MET A 153 6.24 4.55 14.85
C MET A 153 6.94 5.51 15.82
N GLU A 154 7.80 5.01 16.70
CA GLU A 154 8.55 5.87 17.63
C GLU A 154 9.43 6.88 16.86
N LYS A 155 10.15 6.38 15.83
CA LYS A 155 11.19 7.13 15.11
C LYS A 155 10.72 7.79 13.81
N GLY A 156 9.51 7.48 13.36
CA GLY A 156 9.00 7.96 12.07
C GLY A 156 7.50 7.74 11.91
N THR A 157 6.97 8.19 10.78
CA THR A 157 5.60 7.92 10.38
C THR A 157 5.61 7.37 8.97
N LEU A 158 4.95 6.23 8.78
CA LEU A 158 4.71 5.62 7.48
C LEU A 158 3.29 5.93 7.03
N TYR A 159 3.16 6.42 5.80
CA TYR A 159 1.92 6.62 5.09
C TYR A 159 1.84 5.65 3.92
N MET A 160 0.67 5.05 3.74
CA MET A 160 0.37 4.23 2.57
C MET A 160 -0.97 4.67 2.00
N THR A 161 -1.00 4.93 0.71
CA THR A 161 -2.22 5.31 0.00
C THR A 161 -2.41 4.41 -1.19
N ARG A 162 -3.61 3.86 -1.33
CA ARG A 162 -3.96 3.06 -2.51
C ARG A 162 -5.14 3.67 -3.24
N VAL A 163 -5.02 3.69 -4.56
CA VAL A 163 -6.06 4.13 -5.50
C VAL A 163 -6.19 3.15 -6.65
N VAL A 164 -7.28 3.28 -7.39
CA VAL A 164 -7.45 2.64 -8.70
C VAL A 164 -7.64 3.72 -9.76
N LEU A 165 -6.93 3.56 -10.86
CA LEU A 165 -7.02 4.42 -12.03
C LEU A 165 -7.82 3.67 -13.10
N TYR A 166 -8.79 4.33 -13.73
CA TYR A 166 -9.64 3.67 -14.74
C TYR A 166 -8.88 3.32 -16.03
N LYS A 167 -7.72 3.93 -16.24
CA LYS A 167 -6.75 3.62 -17.30
C LYS A 167 -5.33 3.94 -16.84
N ASP A 168 -4.35 3.47 -17.59
CA ASP A 168 -2.96 3.90 -17.44
C ASP A 168 -2.76 5.38 -17.84
N PRO A 169 -2.27 6.25 -16.94
CA PRO A 169 -1.93 7.64 -17.24
C PRO A 169 -0.96 7.84 -18.41
N GLU A 170 -0.13 6.84 -18.71
CA GLU A 170 0.83 6.88 -19.81
C GLU A 170 0.40 6.03 -21.02
N ASN A 171 -0.76 5.39 -20.96
CA ASN A 171 -1.32 4.53 -22.00
C ASN A 171 -0.36 3.43 -22.50
N ARG A 172 0.53 2.87 -21.66
CA ARG A 172 1.38 1.72 -22.06
C ARG A 172 0.77 0.37 -21.71
N VAL A 173 -0.21 0.32 -20.81
CA VAL A 173 -0.98 -0.89 -20.53
C VAL A 173 -2.47 -0.61 -20.60
N ASP A 174 -3.22 -1.60 -21.09
CA ASP A 174 -4.67 -1.52 -21.22
C ASP A 174 -5.37 -1.81 -19.89
N GLY A 175 -6.55 -1.19 -19.74
CA GLY A 175 -7.44 -1.40 -18.61
C GLY A 175 -7.05 -0.62 -17.35
N PRO A 176 -7.79 -0.86 -16.25
CA PRO A 176 -7.52 -0.19 -14.99
C PRO A 176 -6.19 -0.65 -14.40
N ILE A 177 -5.51 0.27 -13.71
CA ILE A 177 -4.31 -0.02 -12.93
C ILE A 177 -4.51 0.41 -11.47
N THR A 178 -3.88 -0.27 -10.52
CA THR A 178 -3.85 0.22 -9.13
C THR A 178 -2.49 0.85 -8.84
N LEU A 179 -2.53 2.00 -8.17
CA LEU A 179 -1.35 2.72 -7.71
C LEU A 179 -1.33 2.70 -6.18
N ALA A 180 -0.18 2.34 -5.62
CA ALA A 180 0.12 2.52 -4.21
C ALA A 180 1.25 3.55 -4.04
N LYS A 181 1.05 4.54 -3.17
CA LYS A 181 2.11 5.42 -2.68
C LYS A 181 2.52 4.95 -1.29
N TYR A 182 3.82 4.85 -1.08
CA TYR A 182 4.43 4.68 0.23
C TYR A 182 5.22 5.95 0.53
N CYS A 183 5.07 6.50 1.72
CA CYS A 183 5.81 7.67 2.17
C CYS A 183 6.25 7.46 3.60
N VAL A 184 7.53 7.65 3.90
CA VAL A 184 8.04 7.60 5.27
C VAL A 184 8.65 8.95 5.63
N VAL A 185 8.32 9.43 6.82
CA VAL A 185 8.81 10.70 7.37
C VAL A 185 9.58 10.41 8.65
N ASN A 186 10.84 10.82 8.70
CA ASN A 186 11.65 10.73 9.91
C ASN A 186 11.26 11.86 10.88
N LYS A 187 10.84 11.51 12.10
CA LYS A 187 10.38 12.51 13.08
C LYS A 187 11.48 13.44 13.57
N LYS A 188 12.72 12.95 13.64
CA LYS A 188 13.86 13.70 14.18
C LYS A 188 14.40 14.69 13.15
N THR A 189 14.49 14.28 11.88
CA THR A 189 15.13 15.09 10.83
C THR A 189 14.12 15.78 9.91
N GLY A 190 12.86 15.34 9.89
CA GLY A 190 11.85 15.79 8.93
C GLY A 190 12.08 15.27 7.51
N VAL A 191 13.12 14.45 7.28
CA VAL A 191 13.41 13.89 5.96
C VAL A 191 12.28 12.96 5.53
N LYS A 192 11.84 13.13 4.28
CA LYS A 192 10.76 12.38 3.65
C LYS A 192 11.29 11.60 2.45
N HIS A 193 10.90 10.33 2.35
CA HIS A 193 11.08 9.52 1.14
C HIS A 193 9.73 8.98 0.69
N GLU A 194 9.51 8.98 -0.62
CA GLU A 194 8.28 8.46 -1.22
C GLU A 194 8.56 7.56 -2.42
N VAL A 195 7.72 6.54 -2.57
CA VAL A 195 7.80 5.55 -3.64
C VAL A 195 6.40 5.26 -4.16
N TYR A 196 6.28 5.19 -5.48
CA TYR A 196 5.06 4.82 -6.18
C TYR A 196 5.21 3.39 -6.75
N ARG A 197 4.19 2.55 -6.54
CA ARG A 197 4.11 1.20 -7.07
C ARG A 197 2.86 1.07 -7.93
N TYR A 198 3.07 0.89 -9.22
CA TYR A 198 2.00 0.67 -10.19
C TYR A 198 1.81 -0.83 -10.37
N HIS A 199 0.55 -1.26 -10.46
CA HIS A 199 0.22 -2.64 -10.72
C HIS A 199 -0.79 -2.73 -11.85
N ARG A 200 -0.51 -3.60 -12.82
CA ARG A 200 -1.47 -3.96 -13.86
C ARG A 200 -2.29 -5.15 -13.39
N ARG A 201 -3.52 -5.23 -13.88
CA ARG A 201 -4.37 -6.40 -13.66
C ARG A 201 -3.71 -7.61 -14.31
N VAL A 202 -3.66 -8.73 -13.60
CA VAL A 202 -3.39 -10.03 -14.21
C VAL A 202 -4.69 -10.40 -14.90
N SER A 203 -4.75 -10.23 -16.22
CA SER A 203 -5.78 -10.91 -17.00
C SER A 203 -5.71 -12.38 -16.61
N GLN A 204 -6.83 -13.01 -16.25
CA GLN A 204 -6.91 -14.47 -16.29
C GLN A 204 -6.27 -14.84 -17.62
N GLN A 205 -5.15 -15.56 -17.60
CA GLN A 205 -4.61 -16.10 -18.83
C GLN A 205 -5.80 -16.80 -19.46
N SER A 206 -6.27 -16.26 -20.58
CA SER A 206 -7.08 -17.04 -21.50
C SER A 206 -6.35 -18.36 -21.61
N SER A 207 -7.04 -19.44 -21.27
CA SER A 207 -6.62 -20.82 -21.46
C SER A 207 -6.56 -21.14 -22.97
N ASP A 208 -5.97 -20.23 -23.73
CA ASP A 208 -5.75 -20.25 -25.17
C ASP A 208 -4.27 -20.00 -25.41
N ALA A 209 -3.48 -20.97 -24.98
CA ALA A 209 -2.36 -21.46 -25.77
C ALA A 209 -2.50 -22.98 -25.80
N GLY A 210 -3.60 -23.43 -26.40
CA GLY A 210 -3.66 -24.75 -27.01
C GLY A 210 -2.77 -24.76 -28.25
N PHE A 211 -2.05 -25.88 -28.39
CA PHE A 211 -1.12 -26.30 -29.46
C PHE A 211 0.31 -25.79 -29.36
#